data_AF-A0A6N6MBR7-F1
#
_entry.id   AF-A0A6N6MBR7-F1
#
_cell.length_a   1.000
_cell.length_b   1.000
_cell.length_c   1.000
_cell.angle_alpha   90.00
_cell.angle_beta   90.00
_cell.angle_gamma   90.00
#
_symmetry.space_group_name_H-M   'P 1'
#
loop_
_entity.id
_entity.type
_entity.pdbx_description
1 polymer ?
#
loop_
_entity_poly.entity_id
_entity_poly.type
_entity_poly.pdbx_seq_one_letter_code
_entity_poly.pdbx_strand_id
1 'polypeptide(L)'
;MRLFVTFKQQNPDFNKEYADEYHFGKGSDGNWKDNWSEGLKCPKEVEKISINQKGTIKLIAKSREGSSKSFTVDNMIILEGIVGSKIIYQFAVSKDLVKKTHKAYNGKYDTTRFYFYFKSRNDYVKIEDSIYVLEEDLPK
;
A
#
# COMPACT_ATOMS: atom_id res chain seq x y z
N MET A 1 -13.36 12.72 -7.71
CA MET A 1 -11.94 12.35 -7.93
C MET A 1 -11.72 10.84 -7.95
N ARG A 2 -10.96 10.34 -8.91
CA ARG A 2 -10.54 8.93 -8.98
C ARG A 2 -9.30 8.69 -8.10
N LEU A 3 -9.33 7.63 -7.30
CA LEU A 3 -8.20 7.21 -6.46
C LEU A 3 -7.60 5.89 -6.97
N PHE A 4 -6.29 5.90 -7.18
CA PHE A 4 -5.49 4.71 -7.43
C PHE A 4 -4.46 4.57 -6.32
N VAL A 5 -4.36 3.38 -5.74
CA VAL A 5 -3.35 3.05 -4.73
C VAL A 5 -2.40 2.02 -5.33
N THR A 6 -1.10 2.22 -5.17
CA THR A 6 -0.09 1.30 -5.65
C THR A 6 0.84 0.91 -4.51
N PHE A 7 0.96 -0.39 -4.28
CA PHE A 7 1.96 -0.98 -3.40
C PHE A 7 3.09 -1.52 -4.25
N LYS A 8 4.33 -1.31 -3.85
CA LYS A 8 5.47 -1.89 -4.54
C LYS A 8 6.68 -2.04 -3.64
N GLN A 9 7.45 -3.07 -3.91
CA GLN A 9 8.76 -3.28 -3.32
C GLN A 9 9.83 -2.98 -4.37
N GLN A 10 10.68 -2.00 -4.10
CA GLN A 10 11.77 -1.67 -5.02
C GLN A 10 12.83 -2.76 -4.98
N ASN A 11 13.38 -3.12 -6.14
CA ASN A 11 14.49 -4.04 -6.22
C ASN A 11 15.76 -3.34 -5.69
N PRO A 12 16.39 -3.82 -4.59
CA PRO A 12 17.63 -3.24 -4.10
C PRO A 12 18.79 -3.40 -5.09
N ASP A 13 18.74 -4.41 -5.96
CA ASP A 13 19.80 -4.74 -6.92
C ASP A 13 19.63 -4.01 -8.26
N PHE A 14 18.65 -3.11 -8.36
CA PHE A 14 18.44 -2.32 -9.57
C PHE A 14 19.66 -1.43 -9.86
N ASN A 15 20.37 -1.74 -10.93
CA ASN A 15 21.47 -0.93 -11.44
C ASN A 15 20.89 0.25 -12.22
N LYS A 16 20.82 1.40 -11.56
CA LYS A 16 20.30 2.64 -12.14
C LYS A 16 21.19 3.16 -13.27
N GLU A 17 22.50 3.07 -13.15
CA GLU A 17 23.45 3.59 -14.15
C GLU A 17 23.30 2.82 -15.46
N TYR A 18 23.30 1.48 -15.40
CA TYR A 18 23.02 0.63 -16.55
C TYR A 18 21.65 0.93 -17.17
N ALA A 19 20.61 1.11 -16.35
CA ALA A 19 19.30 1.44 -16.85
C ALA A 19 19.27 2.81 -17.56
N ASP A 20 19.93 3.82 -17.01
CA ASP A 20 20.00 5.16 -17.59
C ASP A 20 20.76 5.14 -18.93
N GLU A 21 21.85 4.37 -19.04
CA GLU A 21 22.67 4.25 -20.26
C GLU A 21 21.99 3.44 -21.37
N TYR A 22 21.37 2.30 -21.06
CA TYR A 22 20.90 1.35 -22.07
C TYR A 22 19.37 1.25 -22.18
N HIS A 23 18.62 1.72 -21.19
CA HIS A 23 17.17 1.51 -21.09
C HIS A 23 16.38 2.77 -20.66
N PHE A 24 16.96 3.96 -20.81
CA PHE A 24 16.31 5.25 -20.46
C PHE A 24 15.77 5.29 -19.01
N GLY A 25 16.52 4.71 -18.08
CA GLY A 25 16.18 4.64 -16.65
C GLY A 25 15.05 3.67 -16.29
N LYS A 26 14.66 2.80 -17.23
CA LYS A 26 13.63 1.77 -17.05
C LYS A 26 14.26 0.43 -16.69
N GLY A 27 13.48 -0.40 -15.99
CA GLY A 27 13.87 -1.78 -15.76
C GLY A 27 13.91 -2.57 -17.06
N SER A 28 14.82 -3.51 -17.14
CA SER A 28 15.00 -4.45 -18.25
C SER A 28 15.07 -5.87 -17.71
N ASP A 29 15.12 -6.85 -18.62
CA ASP A 29 15.44 -8.21 -18.20
C ASP A 29 16.81 -8.24 -17.50
N GLY A 30 16.92 -9.02 -16.43
CA GLY A 30 18.08 -9.03 -15.53
C GLY A 30 18.31 -7.75 -14.69
N ASN A 31 17.55 -6.66 -14.89
CA ASN A 31 17.69 -5.40 -14.14
C ASN A 31 16.32 -4.79 -13.81
N TRP A 32 15.52 -5.53 -13.06
CA TRP A 32 14.14 -5.16 -12.73
C TRP A 32 14.13 -4.02 -11.70
N LYS A 33 13.26 -3.03 -11.88
CA LYS A 33 13.21 -1.83 -11.01
C LYS A 33 12.50 -2.09 -9.68
N ASP A 34 11.45 -2.89 -9.73
CA ASP A 34 10.63 -3.29 -8.59
C ASP A 34 10.58 -4.82 -8.57
N ASN A 35 10.71 -5.43 -7.39
CA ASN A 35 10.54 -6.88 -7.20
C ASN A 35 9.10 -7.28 -7.50
N TRP A 36 8.15 -6.43 -7.11
CA TRP A 36 6.74 -6.54 -7.44
C TRP A 36 6.06 -5.17 -7.33
N SER A 37 4.94 -5.03 -8.04
CA SER A 37 4.08 -3.85 -7.98
C SER A 37 2.63 -4.26 -8.17
N GLU A 38 1.75 -3.79 -7.29
CA GLU A 38 0.32 -4.06 -7.34
C GLU A 38 -0.46 -2.73 -7.28
N GLY A 39 -1.40 -2.55 -8.21
CA GLY A 39 -2.21 -1.36 -8.32
C GLY A 39 -3.69 -1.65 -8.11
N LEU A 40 -4.33 -0.90 -7.21
CA LEU A 40 -5.76 -0.97 -6.94
C LEU A 40 -6.43 0.33 -7.36
N LYS A 41 -7.45 0.19 -8.21
CA LYS A 41 -8.34 1.29 -8.58
C LYS A 41 -9.54 1.26 -7.64
N CYS A 42 -9.78 2.36 -6.93
CA CYS A 42 -11.03 2.52 -6.18
C CYS A 42 -12.21 2.54 -7.17
N PRO A 43 -13.19 1.62 -7.05
CA PRO A 43 -14.29 1.53 -8.03
C PRO A 43 -15.20 2.76 -8.04
N LYS A 44 -15.31 3.47 -6.90
CA LYS A 44 -16.06 4.73 -6.78
C LYS A 44 -15.11 5.90 -6.65
N GLU A 45 -15.58 7.04 -7.13
CA GLU A 45 -14.91 8.31 -6.88
C GLU A 45 -15.01 8.71 -5.41
N VAL A 46 -13.97 9.39 -4.94
CA VAL A 46 -13.90 9.97 -3.60
C VAL A 46 -13.97 11.49 -3.70
N GLU A 47 -14.47 12.13 -2.65
CA GLU A 47 -14.49 13.59 -2.49
C GLU A 47 -13.25 14.06 -1.72
N LYS A 48 -12.78 13.24 -0.78
CA LYS A 48 -11.62 13.54 0.06
C LYS A 48 -10.76 12.30 0.27
N ILE A 49 -9.47 12.54 0.45
CA ILE A 49 -8.50 11.54 0.87
C ILE A 49 -7.92 11.98 2.21
N SER A 50 -7.91 11.08 3.20
CA SER A 50 -7.27 11.27 4.50
C SER A 50 -6.10 10.31 4.65
N ILE A 51 -5.04 10.73 5.34
CA ILE A 51 -3.94 9.85 5.70
C ILE A 51 -3.61 10.01 7.19
N ASN A 52 -3.60 8.88 7.90
CA ASN A 52 -3.15 8.79 9.27
C ASN A 52 -1.86 7.97 9.32
N GLN A 53 -0.75 8.58 9.75
CA GLN A 53 0.57 7.91 9.83
C GLN A 53 0.83 7.15 11.14
N LYS A 54 -0.13 7.19 12.07
CA LYS A 54 -0.10 6.47 13.36
C LYS A 54 -1.51 5.97 13.67
N GLY A 55 -2.08 5.24 12.73
CA GLY A 55 -3.40 4.65 12.87
C GLY A 55 -3.36 3.29 13.57
N THR A 56 -4.54 2.88 14.02
CA THR A 56 -4.80 1.54 14.54
C THR A 56 -5.94 0.95 13.72
N ILE A 57 -5.77 -0.29 13.26
CA ILE A 57 -6.86 -1.05 12.62
C ILE A 57 -7.33 -2.17 13.53
N LYS A 58 -8.62 -2.50 13.44
CA LYS A 58 -9.20 -3.67 14.11
C LYS A 58 -9.40 -4.77 13.07
N LEU A 59 -8.72 -5.89 13.26
CA LEU A 59 -8.84 -7.07 12.43
C LEU A 59 -9.73 -8.10 13.14
N ILE A 60 -10.51 -8.85 12.37
CA ILE A 60 -11.38 -9.91 12.87
C ILE A 60 -10.99 -11.22 12.18
N ALA A 61 -10.33 -12.10 12.93
CA ALA A 61 -10.06 -13.46 12.47
C ALA A 61 -11.29 -14.33 12.73
N LYS A 62 -11.67 -15.15 11.75
CA LYS A 62 -12.69 -16.20 11.89
C LYS A 62 -12.03 -17.56 11.79
N SER A 63 -12.26 -18.41 12.78
CA SER A 63 -11.82 -19.81 12.75
C SER A 63 -12.72 -20.63 11.83
N ARG A 64 -12.26 -21.82 11.46
CA ARG A 64 -13.06 -22.81 10.71
C ARG A 64 -14.29 -23.30 11.48
N GLU A 65 -14.25 -23.22 12.80
CA GLU A 65 -15.34 -23.62 13.70
C GLU A 65 -16.35 -22.50 13.95
N GLY A 66 -16.18 -21.34 13.30
CA GLY A 66 -17.11 -20.21 13.37
C GLY A 66 -16.87 -19.25 14.54
N SER A 67 -15.89 -19.52 15.40
CA SER A 67 -15.47 -18.55 16.42
C SER A 67 -14.76 -17.36 15.79
N SER A 68 -14.96 -16.17 16.33
CA SER A 68 -14.29 -14.95 15.87
C SER A 68 -13.47 -14.33 16.98
N LYS A 69 -12.25 -13.90 16.65
CA LYS A 69 -11.36 -13.18 17.57
C LYS A 69 -10.96 -11.87 16.91
N SER A 70 -11.21 -10.77 17.61
CA SER A 70 -10.74 -9.46 17.16
C SER A 70 -9.45 -9.09 17.84
N PHE A 71 -8.56 -8.45 17.10
CA PHE A 71 -7.33 -7.87 17.63
C PHE A 71 -7.06 -6.53 16.94
N THR A 72 -6.29 -5.68 17.61
CA THR A 72 -5.88 -4.40 17.07
C THR A 72 -4.43 -4.47 16.62
N VAL A 73 -4.14 -3.80 15.52
CA VAL A 73 -2.79 -3.61 15.01
C VAL A 73 -2.52 -2.12 15.01
N ASP A 74 -1.56 -1.71 15.82
CA ASP A 74 -1.15 -0.33 15.99
C ASP A 74 -0.06 0.07 14.99
N ASN A 75 0.37 1.33 15.02
CA ASN A 75 1.47 1.87 14.20
C ASN A 75 1.28 1.62 12.68
N MET A 76 0.06 1.80 12.21
CA MET A 76 -0.29 1.67 10.78
C MET A 76 -0.25 3.02 10.08
N ILE A 77 0.11 3.03 8.80
CA ILE A 77 -0.24 4.11 7.88
C ILE A 77 -1.57 3.75 7.22
N ILE A 78 -2.61 4.54 7.52
CA ILE A 78 -3.96 4.33 7.01
C ILE A 78 -4.30 5.42 5.99
N LEU A 79 -4.70 5.02 4.79
CA LEU A 79 -5.20 5.90 3.74
C LEU A 79 -6.70 5.65 3.55
N GLU A 80 -7.49 6.70 3.64
CA GLU A 80 -8.94 6.62 3.55
C GLU A 80 -9.48 7.44 2.39
N GLY A 81 -10.35 6.81 1.59
CA GLY A 81 -11.17 7.48 0.59
C GLY A 81 -12.54 7.79 1.16
N ILE A 82 -12.96 9.05 1.11
CA ILE A 82 -14.15 9.57 1.81
C ILE A 82 -15.12 10.18 0.80
N VAL A 83 -16.42 9.89 0.98
CA VAL A 83 -17.56 10.52 0.28
C VAL A 83 -18.56 10.99 1.33
N GLY A 84 -18.85 12.29 1.36
CA GLY A 84 -19.56 12.94 2.46
C GLY A 84 -18.83 12.74 3.79
N SER A 85 -19.49 12.09 4.75
CA SER A 85 -18.92 11.72 6.05
C SER A 85 -18.50 10.26 6.16
N LYS A 86 -18.59 9.47 5.06
CA LYS A 86 -18.37 8.02 5.09
C LYS A 86 -17.02 7.66 4.47
N ILE A 87 -16.27 6.82 5.17
CA ILE A 87 -15.10 6.14 4.62
C ILE A 87 -15.62 5.02 3.70
N ILE A 88 -15.32 5.12 2.42
CA ILE A 88 -15.73 4.14 1.40
C ILE A 88 -14.60 3.20 1.00
N TYR A 89 -13.36 3.60 1.24
CA TYR A 89 -12.16 2.77 1.08
C TYR A 89 -11.19 3.04 2.21
N GLN A 90 -10.56 1.99 2.70
CA GLN A 90 -9.48 2.08 3.67
C GLN A 90 -8.36 1.15 3.19
N PHE A 91 -7.15 1.68 3.18
CA PHE A 91 -5.92 0.92 2.94
C PHE A 91 -5.04 1.09 4.16
N ALA A 92 -4.38 0.04 4.62
CA ALA A 92 -3.56 0.10 5.82
C ALA A 92 -2.26 -0.66 5.62
N VAL A 93 -1.14 -0.08 6.01
CA VAL A 93 0.18 -0.71 5.93
C VAL A 93 0.93 -0.51 7.23
N SER A 94 1.55 -1.56 7.80
CA SER A 94 2.47 -1.40 8.93
C SER A 94 3.50 -0.33 8.61
N LYS A 95 3.63 0.67 9.47
CA LYS A 95 4.51 1.81 9.20
C LYS A 95 5.95 1.39 8.95
N ASP A 96 6.42 0.39 9.70
CA ASP A 96 7.79 -0.10 9.59
C ASP A 96 8.05 -0.95 8.35
N LEU A 97 7.00 -1.34 7.61
CA LEU A 97 7.11 -1.93 6.27
C LEU A 97 7.34 -0.86 5.20
N VAL A 98 6.87 0.37 5.42
CA VAL A 98 6.92 1.45 4.43
C VAL A 98 8.26 2.18 4.49
N LYS A 99 8.97 2.21 3.36
CA LYS A 99 10.17 3.04 3.16
C LYS A 99 9.80 4.50 2.92
N LYS A 100 8.79 4.75 2.07
CA LYS A 100 8.25 6.08 1.78
C LYS A 100 6.85 5.98 1.18
N THR A 101 6.11 7.07 1.27
CA THR A 101 4.86 7.26 0.52
C THR A 101 5.02 8.37 -0.52
N HIS A 102 4.20 8.35 -1.56
CA HIS A 102 4.15 9.42 -2.54
C HIS A 102 2.72 9.64 -3.02
N LYS A 103 2.31 10.90 -3.14
CA LYS A 103 1.01 11.30 -3.68
C LYS A 103 1.24 12.15 -4.93
N ALA A 104 0.59 11.77 -6.02
CA ALA A 104 0.58 12.52 -7.27
C ALA A 104 -0.85 12.82 -7.69
N TYR A 105 -1.17 14.09 -7.92
CA TYR A 105 -2.47 14.53 -8.43
C TYR A 105 -2.36 14.95 -9.89
N ASN A 106 -3.30 14.50 -10.71
CA ASN A 106 -3.45 14.91 -12.10
C ASN A 106 -4.77 15.66 -12.27
N GLY A 107 -4.68 16.98 -12.36
CA GLY A 107 -5.86 17.86 -12.48
C GLY A 107 -6.63 17.70 -13.79
N LYS A 108 -5.96 17.32 -14.90
CA LYS A 108 -6.63 17.10 -16.20
C LYS A 108 -7.65 15.96 -16.13
N TYR A 109 -7.41 14.97 -15.27
CA TYR A 109 -8.22 13.76 -15.16
C TYR A 109 -8.88 13.60 -13.79
N ASP A 110 -8.81 14.61 -12.93
CA ASP A 110 -9.22 14.57 -11.52
C ASP A 110 -8.85 13.24 -10.84
N THR A 111 -7.57 12.88 -10.96
CA THR A 111 -7.05 11.58 -10.53
C THR A 111 -5.93 11.74 -9.52
N THR A 112 -6.08 11.13 -8.36
CA THR A 112 -5.00 10.98 -7.37
C THR A 112 -4.42 9.57 -7.45
N ARG A 113 -3.09 9.49 -7.55
CA ARG A 113 -2.32 8.26 -7.38
C ARG A 113 -1.56 8.32 -6.06
N PHE A 114 -1.74 7.32 -5.23
CA PHE A 114 -1.05 7.18 -3.95
C PHE A 114 -0.16 5.94 -4.00
N TYR A 115 1.08 6.07 -3.57
CA TYR A 115 2.07 5.01 -3.63
C TYR A 115 2.59 4.70 -2.23
N PHE A 116 2.60 3.41 -1.89
CA PHE A 116 3.36 2.86 -0.78
C PHE A 116 4.58 2.13 -1.34
N TYR A 117 5.78 2.61 -0.99
CA TYR A 117 7.03 1.95 -1.34
C TYR A 117 7.50 1.14 -0.13
N PHE A 118 7.56 -0.18 -0.27
CA PHE A 118 7.95 -1.08 0.80
C PHE A 118 9.47 -1.19 0.89
N LYS A 119 9.95 -1.52 2.10
CA LYS A 119 11.32 -1.99 2.32
C LYS A 119 11.51 -3.36 1.67
N SER A 120 12.75 -3.71 1.33
CA SER A 120 13.10 -5.03 0.79
C SER A 120 13.16 -6.06 1.93
N ARG A 121 11.99 -6.52 2.37
CA ARG A 121 11.76 -7.54 3.41
C ARG A 121 10.52 -8.35 3.03
N ASN A 122 10.39 -9.59 3.52
CA ASN A 122 9.32 -10.52 3.11
C ASN A 122 8.49 -11.06 4.29
N ASP A 123 8.72 -10.54 5.49
CA ASP A 123 8.09 -10.88 6.76
C ASP A 123 6.84 -10.02 7.02
N TYR A 124 5.95 -10.02 6.03
CA TYR A 124 4.65 -9.38 6.13
C TYR A 124 3.59 -10.25 5.47
N VAL A 125 2.37 -10.11 5.95
CA VAL A 125 1.20 -10.74 5.35
C VAL A 125 0.35 -9.70 4.64
N LYS A 126 -0.28 -10.14 3.55
CA LYS A 126 -1.30 -9.40 2.84
C LYS A 126 -2.67 -9.90 3.34
N ILE A 127 -3.46 -8.99 3.91
CA ILE A 127 -4.83 -9.25 4.37
C ILE A 127 -5.78 -8.58 3.39
N GLU A 128 -6.60 -9.39 2.72
CA GLU A 128 -7.36 -8.96 1.54
C GLU A 128 -6.44 -8.29 0.50
N ASP A 129 -6.94 -7.35 -0.32
CA ASP A 129 -6.10 -6.63 -1.27
C ASP A 129 -5.51 -5.33 -0.71
N SER A 130 -6.04 -4.81 0.41
CA SER A 130 -5.84 -3.42 0.83
C SER A 130 -5.01 -3.25 2.10
N ILE A 131 -4.68 -4.34 2.80
CA ILE A 131 -4.02 -4.30 4.10
C ILE A 131 -2.73 -5.12 4.08
N TYR A 132 -1.63 -4.54 4.53
CA TYR A 132 -0.33 -5.20 4.64
C TYR A 132 0.21 -5.03 6.06
N VAL A 133 0.47 -6.14 6.75
CA VAL A 133 0.84 -6.14 8.17
C VAL A 133 2.14 -6.93 8.35
N LEU A 134 3.10 -6.39 9.11
CA LEU A 134 4.28 -7.16 9.48
C LEU A 134 3.87 -8.34 10.37
N GLU A 135 4.53 -9.49 10.19
CA GLU A 135 4.22 -10.67 11.00
C GLU A 135 4.44 -10.43 12.50
N GLU A 136 5.41 -9.60 12.86
CA GLU A 136 5.71 -9.21 14.25
C GLU A 136 4.59 -8.38 14.91
N ASP A 137 3.77 -7.69 14.11
CA ASP A 137 2.64 -6.89 14.59
C ASP A 137 1.37 -7.73 14.82
N LEU A 138 1.38 -9.01 14.41
CA LEU A 138 0.24 -9.90 14.55
C LEU A 138 0.28 -10.68 15.88
N PRO A 139 -0.89 -10.98 16.46
CA PRO A 139 -0.96 -11.86 17.62
C PRO A 139 -0.47 -13.27 17.25
N LYS A 140 0.32 -13.86 18.16
CA LYS A 140 0.80 -15.24 18.08
C LYS A 140 -0.27 -16.25 18.51
#